data_AF-A0A8T3WWG3-F1
#
_entry.id   AF-A0A8T3WWG3-F1
#
_cell.length_a   1.000
_cell.length_b   1.000
_cell.length_c   1.000
_cell.angle_alpha   90.00
_cell.angle_beta   90.00
_cell.angle_gamma   90.00
#
_symmetry.space_group_name_H-M   'P 1'
#
loop_
_entity.id
_entity.type
_entity.pdbx_description
1 polymer ?
#
loop_
_entity_poly.entity_id
_entity_poly.type
_entity_poly.pdbx_seq_one_letter_code
_entity_poly.pdbx_strand_id
1 'polypeptide(L)'
;MTETTVEVLALLGFVISYYSLYVEKRFAQEKNYKPICDINDRISCSKAFTSKYGKFAGIPNPYLGFVFYLAVFLLAANGFAMAVFWLSAISLAGSLYLAYLQYFKVKTFCLVCTSLYVINILLAVYSYKTAFL
;
A
#
# COMPACT_ATOMS: atom_id res chain seq x y z
N MET A 1 -21.26 -9.68 -5.56
CA MET A 1 -20.07 -10.53 -5.29
C MET A 1 -18.77 -9.75 -5.47
N THR A 2 -18.59 -9.01 -6.58
CA THR A 2 -17.42 -8.15 -6.83
C THR A 2 -17.29 -6.98 -5.85
N GLU A 3 -18.41 -6.34 -5.46
CA GLU A 3 -18.42 -5.26 -4.46
C GLU A 3 -17.84 -5.71 -3.10
N THR A 4 -18.33 -6.82 -2.56
CA THR A 4 -17.78 -7.44 -1.34
C THR A 4 -16.28 -7.77 -1.44
N THR A 5 -15.79 -8.14 -2.62
CA THR A 5 -14.35 -8.42 -2.81
C THR A 5 -13.51 -7.15 -2.70
N VAL A 6 -13.99 -6.04 -3.27
CA VAL A 6 -13.30 -4.74 -3.19
C VAL A 6 -13.22 -4.26 -1.74
N GLU A 7 -14.29 -4.40 -0.97
CA GLU A 7 -14.32 -4.05 0.45
C GLU A 7 -13.33 -4.89 1.27
N VAL A 8 -13.29 -6.21 1.06
CA VAL A 8 -12.36 -7.10 1.75
C VAL A 8 -10.91 -6.75 1.40
N LEU A 9 -10.61 -6.49 0.13
CA LEU A 9 -9.28 -6.07 -0.30
C LEU A 9 -8.89 -4.72 0.32
N ALA A 10 -9.82 -3.78 0.39
CA ALA A 10 -9.59 -2.48 1.01
C ALA A 10 -9.32 -2.60 2.51
N LEU A 11 -10.07 -3.46 3.23
CA LEU A 11 -9.82 -3.74 4.65
C LEU A 11 -8.46 -4.39 4.89
N LEU A 12 -8.08 -5.38 4.06
CA LEU A 12 -6.76 -6.01 4.15
C LEU A 12 -5.64 -4.99 3.90
N GLY A 13 -5.78 -4.18 2.86
CA GLY A 13 -4.85 -3.10 2.55
C GLY A 13 -4.74 -2.09 3.70
N PHE A 14 -5.87 -1.71 4.29
CA PHE A 14 -5.93 -0.81 5.44
C PHE A 14 -5.15 -1.35 6.64
N VAL A 15 -5.35 -2.61 7.01
CA VAL A 15 -4.63 -3.26 8.13
C VAL A 15 -3.12 -3.30 7.86
N ILE A 16 -2.72 -3.68 6.64
CA ILE A 16 -1.30 -3.75 6.27
C ILE A 16 -0.65 -2.37 6.23
N SER A 17 -1.36 -1.35 5.74
CA SER A 17 -0.89 0.04 5.76
C SER A 17 -0.83 0.61 7.18
N TYR A 18 -1.77 0.27 8.06
CA TYR A 18 -1.71 0.63 9.48
C TYR A 18 -0.47 0.03 10.14
N TYR A 19 -0.18 -1.25 9.91
CA TYR A 19 1.05 -1.89 10.38
C TYR A 19 2.30 -1.20 9.82
N SER A 20 2.30 -0.86 8.53
CA SER A 20 3.41 -0.15 7.88
C SER A 20 3.65 1.22 8.52
N LEU A 21 2.58 1.95 8.85
CA LEU A 21 2.64 3.25 9.52
C LEU A 21 3.13 3.12 10.97
N TYR A 22 2.68 2.08 11.68
CA TYR A 22 3.18 1.76 13.01
C TYR A 22 4.69 1.49 13.00
N VAL A 23 5.16 0.68 12.05
CA VAL A 23 6.58 0.36 11.88
C VAL A 23 7.40 1.61 11.55
N GLU A 24 6.94 2.44 10.62
CA GLU A 24 7.63 3.68 10.24
C GLU A 24 7.78 4.63 11.43
N LYS A 25 6.70 4.83 12.21
CA LYS A 25 6.73 5.70 13.40
C LYS A 25 7.64 5.15 14.50
N ARG A 26 7.54 3.85 14.81
CA ARG A 26 8.39 3.22 15.83
C ARG A 26 9.86 3.30 15.44
N PHE A 27 10.19 3.03 14.18
CA PHE A 27 11.56 3.12 13.69
C PHE A 27 12.10 4.56 13.76
N ALA A 28 11.25 5.56 13.50
CA ALA A 28 11.65 6.97 13.63
C ALA A 28 11.91 7.41 15.08
N GLN A 29 11.29 6.77 16.06
CA GLN A 29 11.38 7.13 17.48
C GLN A 29 12.40 6.30 18.26
N GLU A 30 12.57 5.02 17.92
CA GLU A 30 13.37 4.06 18.68
C GLU A 30 14.54 3.52 17.86
N LYS A 31 15.77 3.84 18.28
CA LYS A 31 17.00 3.42 17.57
C LYS A 31 17.23 1.91 17.51
N ASN A 32 16.65 1.14 18.44
CA ASN A 32 16.84 -0.31 18.56
C ASN A 32 15.58 -1.10 18.14
N TYR A 33 14.59 -0.46 17.54
CA TYR A 33 13.39 -1.15 17.09
C TYR A 33 13.68 -2.00 15.85
N LYS A 34 13.42 -3.31 15.95
CA LYS A 34 13.55 -4.25 14.84
C LYS A 34 12.15 -4.74 14.42
N PRO A 35 11.63 -4.32 13.27
CA PRO A 35 10.32 -4.76 12.81
C PRO A 35 10.33 -6.24 12.44
N ILE A 36 9.18 -6.91 12.56
CA ILE A 36 9.00 -8.31 12.18
C ILE A 36 9.24 -8.52 10.66
N CYS A 37 8.99 -7.48 9.86
CA CYS A 37 9.21 -7.50 8.41
C CYS A 37 10.68 -7.30 8.00
N ASP A 38 11.61 -7.08 8.94
CA ASP A 38 13.05 -7.08 8.69
C ASP A 38 13.64 -8.47 8.98
N ILE A 39 13.70 -9.29 7.94
CA ILE A 39 14.18 -10.68 8.02
C ILE A 39 15.70 -10.72 7.82
N ASN A 40 16.20 -10.03 6.80
CA ASN A 40 17.62 -9.96 6.47
C ASN A 40 17.92 -8.68 5.65
N ASP A 41 19.18 -8.49 5.26
CA ASP A 41 19.59 -7.29 4.54
C ASP A 41 18.92 -7.08 3.17
N ARG A 42 18.49 -8.17 2.52
CA ARG A 42 17.76 -8.13 1.26
C ARG A 42 16.25 -8.05 1.45
N ILE A 43 15.73 -8.47 2.61
CA ILE A 43 14.30 -8.45 2.93
C ILE A 43 14.08 -7.53 4.14
N SER A 44 13.90 -6.23 3.86
CA SER A 44 13.77 -5.21 4.89
C SER A 44 12.74 -4.13 4.53
N CYS A 45 11.75 -4.00 5.39
CA CYS A 45 10.77 -2.91 5.37
C CYS A 45 11.37 -1.60 5.90
N SER A 46 12.26 -1.65 6.90
CA SER A 46 12.93 -0.44 7.40
C SER A 46 13.73 0.25 6.32
N LYS A 47 14.53 -0.50 5.54
CA LYS A 47 15.30 0.06 4.41
C LYS A 47 14.39 0.70 3.36
N ALA A 48 13.21 0.12 3.11
CA ALA A 48 12.24 0.69 2.18
C ALA A 48 11.67 2.02 2.69
N PHE A 49 11.20 2.06 3.95
CA PHE A 49 10.55 3.24 4.54
C PHE A 49 11.51 4.39 4.84
N THR A 50 12.75 4.10 5.19
CA THR A 50 13.79 5.10 5.45
C THR A 50 14.49 5.60 4.19
N SER A 51 14.27 4.95 3.04
CA SER A 51 14.85 5.39 1.77
C SER A 51 14.32 6.77 1.36
N LYS A 52 15.04 7.44 0.45
CA LYS A 52 14.59 8.69 -0.18
C LYS A 52 13.19 8.60 -0.80
N TYR A 53 12.74 7.39 -1.15
CA TYR A 53 11.46 7.13 -1.79
C TYR A 53 10.37 6.69 -0.81
N GLY A 54 10.68 6.52 0.48
CA GLY A 54 9.70 6.15 1.52
C GLY A 54 8.71 7.27 1.85
N LYS A 55 8.95 8.48 1.32
CA LYS A 55 8.07 9.65 1.45
C LYS A 55 7.77 10.24 0.08
N PHE A 56 6.55 10.70 -0.11
CA PHE A 56 6.12 11.45 -1.28
C PHE A 56 5.71 12.86 -0.85
N ALA A 57 6.36 13.88 -1.41
CA ALA A 57 6.17 15.29 -1.03
C ALA A 57 6.28 15.53 0.50
N GLY A 58 7.18 14.81 1.18
CA GLY A 58 7.38 14.89 2.63
C GLY A 58 6.43 14.02 3.46
N ILE A 59 5.38 13.45 2.86
CA ILE A 59 4.41 12.58 3.53
C ILE A 59 4.88 11.12 3.44
N PRO A 60 4.92 10.36 4.56
CA PRO A 60 5.23 8.94 4.53
C PRO A 60 4.26 8.15 3.63
N ASN A 61 4.79 7.32 2.74
CA ASN A 61 3.97 6.48 1.87
C ASN A 61 3.00 5.56 2.64
N PRO A 62 3.38 4.98 3.81
CA PRO A 62 2.43 4.21 4.62
C PRO A 62 1.20 5.01 5.05
N TYR A 63 1.35 6.31 5.29
CA TYR A 63 0.23 7.19 5.62
C TYR A 63 -0.69 7.42 4.42
N LEU A 64 -0.12 7.65 3.23
CA LEU A 64 -0.90 7.76 1.99
C LEU A 64 -1.68 6.48 1.70
N GLY A 65 -1.06 5.31 1.88
CA GLY A 65 -1.73 4.01 1.77
C GLY A 65 -2.88 3.87 2.76
N PHE A 66 -2.66 4.23 4.02
CA PHE A 66 -3.71 4.17 5.06
C PHE A 66 -4.94 5.00 4.68
N VAL A 67 -4.75 6.24 4.25
CA VAL A 67 -5.84 7.12 3.82
C VAL A 67 -6.51 6.59 2.55
N PHE A 68 -5.73 6.10 1.58
CA PHE A 68 -6.23 5.52 0.34
C PHE A 68 -7.17 4.34 0.61
N TYR A 69 -6.74 3.34 1.40
CA TYR A 69 -7.56 2.16 1.66
C TYR A 69 -8.82 2.48 2.45
N LEU A 70 -8.76 3.43 3.39
CA LEU A 70 -9.94 3.92 4.10
C LEU A 70 -10.93 4.59 3.13
N ALA A 71 -10.44 5.44 2.23
CA ALA A 71 -11.28 6.09 1.23
C ALA A 71 -11.92 5.07 0.27
N VAL A 72 -11.15 4.09 -0.22
CA VAL A 72 -11.68 3.02 -1.08
C VAL A 72 -12.75 2.21 -0.37
N PHE A 73 -12.54 1.83 0.89
CA PHE A 73 -13.53 1.08 1.66
C PHE A 73 -14.86 1.86 1.81
N LEU A 74 -14.79 3.13 2.20
CA LEU A 74 -15.97 3.98 2.36
C LEU A 74 -16.69 4.19 1.02
N LEU A 75 -15.96 4.45 -0.06
CA LEU A 75 -16.56 4.66 -1.38
C LEU A 75 -17.20 3.38 -1.93
N ALA A 76 -16.56 2.23 -1.74
CA ALA A 76 -17.11 0.93 -2.13
C ALA A 76 -18.41 0.63 -1.36
N ALA A 77 -18.43 0.83 -0.04
CA ALA A 77 -19.60 0.61 0.80
C ALA A 77 -20.80 1.53 0.47
N ASN A 78 -20.55 2.67 -0.18
CA ASN A 78 -21.58 3.61 -0.63
C ASN A 78 -21.90 3.48 -2.13
N GLY A 79 -21.37 2.47 -2.84
CA GLY A 79 -21.68 2.20 -4.25
C GLY A 79 -21.01 3.14 -5.26
N PHE A 80 -19.98 3.91 -4.87
CA PHE A 80 -19.28 4.84 -5.79
C PHE A 80 -18.23 4.11 -6.66
N ALA A 81 -18.68 3.14 -7.47
CA ALA A 81 -17.81 2.24 -8.23
C ALA A 81 -16.81 2.97 -9.16
N MET A 82 -17.25 4.03 -9.85
CA MET A 82 -16.38 4.78 -10.78
C MET A 82 -15.24 5.52 -10.04
N ALA A 83 -15.53 6.08 -8.87
CA ALA A 83 -14.52 6.76 -8.05
C ALA A 83 -13.47 5.75 -7.54
N VAL A 84 -13.92 4.58 -7.09
CA VAL A 84 -13.04 3.49 -6.66
C VAL A 84 -12.14 3.01 -7.80
N PHE A 85 -12.66 2.89 -9.02
CA PHE A 85 -11.87 2.52 -10.18
C PHE A 85 -10.74 3.51 -10.46
N TRP A 86 -11.04 4.81 -10.55
CA TRP A 86 -10.02 5.84 -10.81
C TRP A 86 -8.96 5.90 -9.71
N LEU A 87 -9.38 5.82 -8.44
CA LEU A 87 -8.45 5.75 -7.31
C LEU A 87 -7.55 4.51 -7.39
N SER A 88 -8.12 3.35 -7.72
CA SER A 88 -7.38 2.09 -7.86
C SER A 88 -6.39 2.15 -9.02
N ALA A 89 -6.76 2.77 -10.15
CA ALA A 89 -5.88 2.96 -11.30
C ALA A 89 -4.67 3.86 -10.96
N ILE A 90 -4.89 4.97 -10.25
CA ILE A 90 -3.83 5.86 -9.77
C ILE A 90 -2.92 5.11 -8.79
N SER A 91 -3.51 4.37 -7.85
CA SER A 91 -2.76 3.56 -6.86
C SER A 91 -1.91 2.48 -7.53
N LEU A 92 -2.43 1.83 -8.58
CA LEU A 92 -1.69 0.84 -9.37
C LEU A 92 -0.49 1.48 -10.07
N ALA A 93 -0.67 2.62 -10.73
CA ALA A 93 0.43 3.34 -11.38
C ALA A 93 1.51 3.74 -10.36
N GLY A 94 1.10 4.27 -9.20
CA GLY A 94 2.01 4.58 -8.10
C GLY A 94 2.74 3.34 -7.55
N SER A 95 2.04 2.21 -7.43
CA SER A 95 2.61 0.93 -6.97
C SER A 95 3.67 0.40 -7.92
N LEU A 96 3.43 0.45 -9.24
CA LEU A 96 4.41 0.07 -10.25
C LEU A 96 5.66 0.95 -10.19
N TYR A 97 5.47 2.25 -10.00
CA TYR A 97 6.59 3.19 -9.84
C TYR A 97 7.40 2.91 -8.56
N LEU A 98 6.74 2.71 -7.42
CA LEU A 98 7.40 2.40 -6.16
C LEU A 98 8.07 1.02 -6.19
N ALA A 99 7.46 0.02 -6.85
CA ALA A 99 8.08 -1.27 -7.09
C ALA A 99 9.38 -1.10 -7.88
N TYR A 100 9.35 -0.36 -9.00
CA TYR A 100 10.55 -0.07 -9.78
C TYR A 100 11.65 0.58 -8.92
N LEU A 101 11.33 1.60 -8.14
CA LEU A 101 12.30 2.25 -7.25
C LEU A 101 12.86 1.28 -6.20
N GLN A 102 11.99 0.45 -5.62
CA GLN A 102 12.37 -0.52 -4.60
C GLN A 102 13.36 -1.56 -5.12
N TYR A 103 13.05 -2.19 -6.26
CA TYR A 103 13.90 -3.22 -6.84
C TYR A 103 15.19 -2.68 -7.46
N PHE A 104 15.11 -1.56 -8.20
CA PHE A 104 16.25 -1.08 -8.99
C PHE A 104 17.10 -0.01 -8.29
N LYS A 105 16.50 0.87 -7.48
CA LYS A 105 17.22 1.96 -6.81
C LYS A 105 17.61 1.61 -5.38
N VAL A 106 16.66 1.13 -4.57
CA VAL A 106 16.92 0.78 -3.15
C VAL A 106 17.56 -0.59 -3.02
N LYS A 107 17.29 -1.51 -3.97
CA LYS A 107 17.83 -2.89 -3.98
C LYS A 107 17.48 -3.67 -2.72
N THR A 108 16.25 -3.49 -2.22
CA THR A 108 15.68 -4.24 -1.09
C THR A 108 14.32 -4.81 -1.48
N PHE A 109 13.97 -5.96 -0.94
CA PHE A 109 12.65 -6.56 -1.05
C PHE A 109 11.86 -6.24 0.22
N CYS A 110 10.71 -5.58 0.10
CA CYS A 110 9.84 -5.31 1.22
C CYS A 110 8.60 -6.20 1.09
N LEU A 111 8.52 -7.26 1.89
CA LEU A 111 7.40 -8.20 1.85
C LEU A 111 6.04 -7.51 2.05
N VAL A 112 6.01 -6.52 2.96
CA VAL A 112 4.81 -5.71 3.26
C VAL A 112 4.40 -4.87 2.05
N CYS A 113 5.36 -4.17 1.43
CA CYS A 113 5.12 -3.30 0.28
C CYS A 113 4.68 -4.13 -0.94
N THR A 114 5.34 -5.26 -1.19
CA THR A 114 4.97 -6.19 -2.27
C THR A 114 3.55 -6.73 -2.06
N SER A 115 3.14 -7.02 -0.82
CA SER A 115 1.77 -7.43 -0.51
C SER A 115 0.75 -6.35 -0.87
N LEU A 116 1.05 -5.07 -0.54
CA LEU A 116 0.20 -3.94 -0.93
C LEU A 116 0.14 -3.75 -2.44
N TYR A 117 1.23 -3.97 -3.18
CA TYR A 117 1.21 -3.90 -4.65
C TYR A 117 0.30 -4.97 -5.26
N VAL A 118 0.32 -6.19 -4.72
CA VAL A 118 -0.59 -7.25 -5.14
C VAL A 118 -2.04 -6.87 -4.85
N ILE A 119 -2.33 -6.33 -3.66
CA ILE A 119 -3.67 -5.84 -3.33
C ILE A 119 -4.13 -4.75 -4.30
N ASN A 120 -3.26 -3.80 -4.65
CA ASN A 120 -3.59 -2.71 -5.59
C ASN A 120 -3.87 -3.22 -7.01
N ILE A 121 -3.16 -4.26 -7.47
CA ILE A 121 -3.46 -4.93 -8.75
C ILE A 121 -4.85 -5.57 -8.68
N LEU A 122 -5.15 -6.32 -7.61
CA LEU A 122 -6.45 -6.94 -7.43
C LEU A 122 -7.57 -5.91 -7.34
N LEU A 123 -7.37 -4.82 -6.59
CA LEU A 123 -8.32 -3.71 -6.51
C LEU A 123 -8.62 -3.11 -7.88
N ALA A 124 -7.59 -2.86 -8.72
CA ALA A 124 -7.80 -2.35 -10.06
C ALA A 124 -8.62 -3.32 -10.93
N VAL A 125 -8.34 -4.63 -10.86
CA VAL A 125 -9.07 -5.65 -11.63
C VAL A 125 -10.53 -5.77 -11.18
N TYR A 126 -10.79 -5.85 -9.87
CA TYR A 126 -12.15 -6.02 -9.35
C TYR A 126 -12.96 -4.72 -9.43
N SER A 127 -12.35 -3.56 -9.22
CA SER A 127 -13.03 -2.26 -9.40
C SER A 127 -13.40 -2.00 -10.85
N TYR A 128 -12.56 -2.41 -11.82
CA TYR A 128 -12.92 -2.34 -13.24
C TYR A 128 -14.17 -3.17 -13.53
N LYS A 129 -14.24 -4.41 -13.00
CA LYS A 129 -15.45 -5.23 -13.14
C LYS A 129 -16.66 -4.54 -12.54
N THR A 130 -16.59 -4.07 -11.29
CA THR A 130 -17.71 -3.41 -10.64
C THR A 130 -18.16 -2.11 -11.34
N ALA A 131 -17.25 -1.37 -11.98
CA ALA A 131 -17.58 -0.10 -12.61
C ALA A 131 -18.12 -0.22 -14.05
N PHE A 132 -17.74 -1.27 -14.79
CA PHE A 132 -18.02 -1.36 -16.23
C PHE A 132 -18.71 -2.66 -16.69
N LEU A 133 -18.81 -3.69 -15.83
CA LEU A 133 -19.43 -4.99 -16.12
C LEU A 133 -20.60 -5.27 -15.17
#